data_AF-A0A7S0PX28-F1
#
_entry.id   AF-A0A7S0PX28-F1
#
_cell.length_a   1.000
_cell.length_b   1.000
_cell.length_c   1.000
_cell.angle_alpha   90.00
_cell.angle_beta   90.00
_cell.angle_gamma   90.00
#
_symmetry.space_group_name_H-M   'P 1'
#
loop_
_entity.id
_entity.type
_entity.pdbx_description
1 polymer ?
#
loop_
_entity_poly.entity_id
_entity_poly.type
_entity_poly.pdbx_seq_one_letter_code
_entity_poly.pdbx_strand_id
1 'polypeptide(L)'
;RLDLRQKGLSLESYQQAGYYLLHRALQSPEAQINGIALVLDFRGFGWSLFRAVGMSDFRRGVAMLQDCFPARLAVIYILHQPRWLGMLFRMLRPLLSSDSLQQ
;
A
#
# COMPACT_ATOMS: atom_id res chain seq x y z
N ARG A 1 -9.16 -16.29 -1.16
CA ARG A 1 -8.24 -16.96 -0.21
C ARG A 1 -6.84 -16.81 -0.82
N LEU A 2 -6.01 -15.90 -0.31
CA LEU A 2 -4.63 -15.71 -0.82
C LEU A 2 -3.84 -16.99 -0.54
N ASP A 3 -3.61 -17.78 -1.60
CA ASP A 3 -2.96 -19.07 -1.50
C ASP A 3 -1.46 -18.92 -1.71
N LEU A 4 -0.73 -18.65 -0.60
CA LEU A 4 0.72 -18.46 -0.58
C LEU A 4 1.53 -19.74 -0.84
N ARG A 5 0.89 -20.85 -1.24
CA ARG A 5 1.53 -22.15 -1.46
C ARG A 5 1.86 -22.46 -2.93
N GLN A 6 1.47 -21.61 -3.88
CA GLN A 6 1.97 -21.77 -5.24
C GLN A 6 3.46 -21.38 -5.29
N LYS A 7 4.32 -22.37 -5.50
CA LYS A 7 5.76 -22.20 -5.74
C LYS A 7 5.97 -21.16 -6.84
N GLY A 8 6.37 -19.93 -6.47
CA GLY A 8 6.87 -18.94 -7.43
C GLY A 8 6.47 -17.48 -7.18
N LEU A 9 5.48 -17.18 -6.34
CA LEU A 9 5.01 -15.80 -6.14
C LEU A 9 5.41 -15.29 -4.75
N SER A 10 6.48 -14.50 -4.70
CA SER A 10 6.91 -13.80 -3.48
C SER A 10 6.02 -12.57 -3.24
N LEU A 11 5.96 -12.10 -1.99
CA LEU A 11 5.29 -10.85 -1.64
C LEU A 11 5.85 -9.67 -2.44
N GLU A 12 7.15 -9.71 -2.73
CA GLU A 12 7.83 -8.77 -3.61
C GLU A 12 7.23 -8.70 -5.01
N SER A 13 6.94 -9.84 -5.66
CA SER A 13 6.34 -9.85 -6.99
C SER A 13 4.96 -9.18 -7.00
N TYR A 14 4.17 -9.38 -5.93
CA TYR A 14 2.89 -8.68 -5.79
C TYR A 14 3.07 -7.18 -5.59
N GLN A 15 4.07 -6.76 -4.81
CA GLN A 15 4.39 -5.35 -4.61
C GLN A 15 4.87 -4.68 -5.91
N GLN A 16 5.71 -5.36 -6.70
CA GLN A 16 6.17 -4.87 -8.00
C GLN A 16 5.01 -4.74 -8.99
N ALA A 17 4.12 -5.74 -9.06
CA ALA A 17 2.92 -5.66 -9.90
C ALA A 17 2.01 -4.51 -9.47
N GLY A 18 1.80 -4.34 -8.17
CA GLY A 18 1.05 -3.22 -7.61
C GLY A 18 1.67 -1.87 -7.99
N TYR A 19 2.99 -1.73 -7.84
CA TYR A 19 3.72 -0.53 -8.22
C TYR A 19 3.55 -0.20 -9.71
N TYR A 20 3.70 -1.19 -10.58
CA TYR A 20 3.51 -1.01 -12.02
C TYR A 20 2.10 -0.53 -12.37
N LEU A 21 1.07 -1.18 -11.80
CA LEU A 21 -0.33 -0.79 -12.04
C LEU A 21 -0.63 0.62 -11.55
N LEU A 22 -0.11 0.96 -10.36
CA LEU A 22 -0.27 2.29 -9.78
C LEU A 22 0.41 3.35 -10.64
N HIS A 23 1.66 3.10 -11.05
CA HIS A 23 2.40 3.98 -11.94
C HIS A 23 1.67 4.21 -13.27
N ARG A 24 1.09 3.15 -13.87
CA ARG A 24 0.28 3.27 -15.09
C ARG A 24 -1.00 4.06 -14.87
N ALA A 25 -1.68 3.87 -13.74
CA ALA A 25 -2.89 4.63 -13.42
C ALA A 25 -2.58 6.14 -13.32
N LEU A 26 -1.47 6.49 -12.69
CA LEU A 26 -0.99 7.88 -12.54
C LEU A 26 -0.56 8.54 -13.86
N GLN A 27 -0.29 7.76 -14.91
CA GLN A 27 0.00 8.30 -16.25
C GLN A 27 -1.26 8.82 -16.96
N SER A 28 -2.47 8.48 -16.48
CA SER A 28 -3.70 9.00 -17.10
C SER A 28 -3.94 10.47 -16.73
N PRO A 29 -4.30 11.34 -17.70
CA PRO A 29 -4.60 12.74 -17.44
C PRO A 29 -5.70 12.93 -16.39
N GLU A 30 -6.71 12.05 -16.38
CA GLU A 30 -7.82 12.08 -15.44
C GLU A 30 -7.35 11.81 -14.00
N ALA A 31 -6.40 10.89 -13.82
CA ALA A 31 -5.78 10.63 -12.52
C ALA A 31 -4.88 11.77 -12.07
N GLN A 32 -4.20 12.47 -12.98
CA GLN A 32 -3.35 13.62 -12.63
C GLN A 32 -4.19 14.80 -12.14
N ILE A 33 -5.39 14.98 -12.70
CA ILE A 33 -6.32 16.05 -12.32
C ILE A 33 -7.09 15.67 -11.04
N ASN A 34 -7.73 14.50 -11.02
CA ASN A 34 -8.66 14.11 -9.96
C ASN A 34 -8.00 13.34 -8.81
N GLY A 35 -6.77 12.87 -9.03
CA GLY A 35 -6.13 11.91 -8.17
C GLY A 35 -6.65 10.49 -8.34
N ILE A 36 -6.11 9.58 -7.54
CA ILE A 36 -6.50 8.17 -7.50
C ILE A 36 -6.98 7.75 -6.13
N ALA A 37 -7.95 6.83 -6.11
CA ALA A 37 -8.43 6.18 -4.90
C ALA A 37 -7.88 4.76 -4.81
N LEU A 38 -7.21 4.43 -3.71
CA LEU A 38 -6.79 3.07 -3.41
C LEU A 38 -7.84 2.38 -2.54
N VAL A 39 -8.32 1.21 -2.97
CA VAL A 39 -9.23 0.37 -2.16
C VAL A 39 -8.48 -0.88 -1.72
N LEU A 40 -8.27 -1.00 -0.41
CA LEU A 40 -7.56 -2.11 0.21
C LEU A 40 -8.54 -2.97 1.00
N ASP A 41 -8.82 -4.18 0.51
CA ASP A 41 -9.69 -5.13 1.19
C ASP A 41 -8.88 -6.18 1.97
N PHE A 42 -8.99 -6.13 3.30
CA PHE A 42 -8.26 -7.01 4.20
C PHE A 42 -9.05 -8.28 4.60
N ARG A 43 -10.13 -8.64 3.89
CA ARG A 43 -10.81 -9.93 4.13
C ARG A 43 -9.84 -11.11 4.04
N GLY A 44 -9.75 -11.86 5.13
CA GLY A 44 -8.85 -13.01 5.23
C GLY A 44 -7.38 -12.65 5.49
N PHE A 45 -7.04 -11.37 5.64
CA PHE A 45 -5.72 -10.91 6.04
C PHE A 45 -5.58 -10.98 7.57
N GLY A 46 -5.33 -12.18 8.07
CA GLY A 46 -5.15 -12.46 9.49
C GLY A 46 -3.72 -12.21 10.01
N TRP A 47 -3.52 -12.42 11.31
CA TRP A 47 -2.22 -12.33 11.99
C TRP A 47 -1.15 -13.26 11.41
N SER A 48 -1.54 -14.41 10.87
CA SER A 48 -0.62 -15.36 10.22
C SER A 48 0.05 -14.74 8.98
N LEU A 49 -0.71 -13.98 8.19
CA LEU A 49 -0.21 -13.31 7.00
C LEU A 49 0.65 -12.10 7.37
N PHE A 50 0.23 -11.32 8.38
CA PHE A 50 1.04 -10.22 8.92
C PHE A 50 2.43 -10.67 9.39
N ARG A 51 2.54 -11.81 10.09
CA ARG A 51 3.84 -12.34 10.52
C ARG A 51 4.75 -12.80 9.38
N ALA A 52 4.19 -13.06 8.20
CA ALA A 52 4.95 -13.39 7.01
C ALA A 52 5.45 -12.14 6.26
N VAL A 53 4.92 -10.95 6.59
CA VAL A 53 5.39 -9.67 6.03
C VAL A 53 6.62 -9.22 6.83
N GLY A 54 7.76 -9.14 6.16
CA GLY A 54 8.98 -8.61 6.75
C GLY A 54 9.00 -7.09 6.82
N MET A 55 9.91 -6.55 7.62
CA MET A 55 10.14 -5.09 7.70
C MET A 55 10.56 -4.48 6.36
N SER A 56 11.24 -5.26 5.50
CA SER A 56 11.64 -4.83 4.16
C SER A 56 10.45 -4.75 3.19
N ASP A 57 9.50 -5.68 3.26
CA ASP A 57 8.24 -5.61 2.50
C ASP A 57 7.44 -4.39 2.92
N PHE A 58 7.39 -4.12 4.23
CA PHE A 58 6.69 -2.98 4.77
C PHE A 58 7.26 -1.65 4.30
N ARG A 59 8.59 -1.47 4.40
CA ARG A 59 9.28 -0.27 3.88
C ARG A 59 9.03 -0.06 2.38
N ARG A 60 9.02 -1.13 1.58
CA ARG A 60 8.69 -1.06 0.14
C ARG A 60 7.25 -0.59 -0.09
N GLY A 61 6.29 -1.11 0.67
CA GLY A 61 4.89 -0.68 0.56
C GLY A 61 4.71 0.80 0.92
N VAL A 62 5.42 1.27 1.95
CA VAL A 62 5.42 2.69 2.35
C VAL A 62 6.07 3.56 1.29
N ALA A 63 7.24 3.17 0.79
CA ALA A 63 7.94 3.89 -0.28
C ALA A 63 7.07 3.98 -1.53
N MET A 64 6.42 2.88 -1.94
CA MET A 64 5.46 2.89 -3.06
C MET A 64 4.33 3.90 -2.85
N LEU A 65 3.77 3.99 -1.64
CA LEU A 65 2.73 4.98 -1.34
C LEU A 65 3.30 6.41 -1.33
N GLN A 66 4.52 6.60 -0.80
CA GLN A 66 5.23 7.88 -0.76
C GLN A 66 5.64 8.37 -2.15
N ASP A 67 6.10 7.50 -3.05
CA ASP A 67 6.44 7.83 -4.43
C ASP A 67 5.20 8.25 -5.24
N CYS A 68 4.01 7.86 -4.78
CA CYS A 68 2.75 8.36 -5.31
C CYS A 68 2.40 9.76 -4.78
N PHE A 69 3.12 10.30 -3.80
CA PHE A 69 3.16 11.72 -3.46
C PHE A 69 4.34 12.35 -4.21
N PRO A 70 4.11 12.89 -5.42
CA PRO A 70 3.31 14.10 -5.63
C PRO A 70 2.13 13.93 -6.60
N ALA A 71 1.81 12.69 -6.99
CA ALA A 71 0.74 12.36 -7.91
C ALA A 71 -0.57 12.06 -7.13
N ARG A 72 -1.22 13.13 -6.63
CA ARG A 72 -2.55 13.16 -5.99
C ARG A 72 -3.14 11.78 -5.59
N LEU A 73 -2.57 11.12 -4.58
CA LEU A 73 -3.29 10.05 -3.91
C LEU A 73 -4.43 10.70 -3.12
N ALA A 74 -5.65 10.65 -3.66
CA ALA A 74 -6.78 11.39 -3.12
C ALA A 74 -7.32 10.75 -1.84
N VAL A 75 -7.39 9.41 -1.81
CA VAL A 75 -7.97 8.68 -0.68
C VAL A 75 -7.51 7.22 -0.67
N ILE A 76 -7.36 6.66 0.53
CA ILE A 76 -7.20 5.22 0.74
C ILE A 76 -8.43 4.71 1.51
N TYR A 77 -9.24 3.88 0.86
CA TYR A 77 -10.33 3.16 1.49
C TYR A 77 -9.83 1.81 2.01
N ILE A 78 -10.10 1.54 3.28
CA ILE A 78 -9.69 0.31 3.95
C ILE A 78 -10.94 -0.45 4.32
N LEU A 79 -11.14 -1.60 3.68
CA LEU A 79 -12.26 -2.49 3.93
C LEU A 79 -11.81 -3.63 4.83
N HIS A 80 -12.70 -4.05 5.75
CA HIS A 80 -12.44 -5.13 6.71
C HIS A 80 -11.15 -4.93 7.51
N GLN A 81 -11.03 -3.73 8.11
CA GLN A 81 -9.87 -3.30 8.88
C GLN A 81 -9.37 -4.40 9.82
N PRO A 82 -8.12 -4.87 9.66
CA PRO A 82 -7.56 -5.81 10.59
C PRO A 82 -7.08 -5.07 11.85
N ARG A 83 -7.20 -5.73 13.01
CA ARG A 83 -6.91 -5.13 14.33
C ARG A 83 -5.48 -4.58 14.44
N TRP A 84 -4.52 -5.16 13.73
CA TRP A 84 -3.11 -4.75 13.71
C TRP A 84 -2.84 -3.51 12.85
N LEU A 85 -3.75 -3.11 11.96
CA LEU A 85 -3.56 -1.96 11.08
C LEU A 85 -3.44 -0.64 11.87
N GLY A 86 -4.18 -0.48 12.96
CA GLY A 86 -4.06 0.70 13.82
C GLY A 86 -2.70 0.80 14.52
N MET A 87 -2.03 -0.33 14.77
CA MET A 87 -0.65 -0.35 15.25
C MET A 87 0.31 0.04 14.12
N LEU A 88 0.10 -0.52 12.93
CA LEU A 88 0.87 -0.19 11.72
C LEU A 88 0.86 1.31 11.41
N PHE A 89 -0.32 1.92 11.37
CA PHE A 89 -0.47 3.36 11.11
C PHE A 89 0.29 4.22 12.13
N ARG A 90 0.29 3.84 13.41
CA ARG A 90 1.05 4.55 14.44
C ARG A 90 2.56 4.44 14.23
N MET A 91 3.03 3.30 13.74
CA MET A 91 4.44 3.10 13.38
C MET A 91 4.83 3.87 12.10
N LEU A 92 3.88 4.04 11.15
CA LEU A 92 4.10 4.75 9.89
C LEU A 92 3.95 6.25 9.97
N ARG A 93 3.17 6.76 10.92
CA ARG A 93 2.95 8.19 11.11
C ARG A 93 4.24 9.02 11.06
N PRO A 94 5.34 8.67 11.75
CA PRO A 94 6.59 9.43 11.66
C PRO A 94 7.27 9.37 10.28
N LEU A 95 7.08 8.29 9.51
CA LEU A 95 7.60 8.16 8.14
C LEU A 95 6.78 8.97 7.13
N LEU A 96 5.46 9.08 7.34
CA LEU A 96 4.57 9.86 6.48
C LEU A 96 4.69 11.37 6.74
N SER A 97 5.00 11.77 7.97
CA SER A 97 5.04 13.18 8.39
C SER A 97 6.32 13.93 8.05
N SER A 98 7.35 13.31 7.48
CA SER A 98 8.60 14.04 7.23
C SER A 98 8.51 15.07 6.10
N ASP A 99 7.57 14.99 5.15
CA ASP A 99 7.50 15.97 4.04
C ASP A 99 6.10 16.23 3.40
N SER A 100 4.98 15.67 3.90
CA SER A 100 3.70 15.69 3.16
C SER A 100 2.54 16.51 3.75
N LEU A 101 2.73 17.27 4.83
CA LEU A 101 1.65 18.02 5.52
C LEU A 101 1.92 19.53 5.68
N GLN A 102 2.60 20.16 4.71
CA GLN A 102 2.76 21.62 4.66
C GLN A 102 2.60 22.25 3.26
N GLN A 103 1.88 21.62 2.33
CA GLN A 103 1.49 22.29 1.08
C GLN A 103 -0.02 22.20 0.85
#